data_AF-A0A7J7Q6L0-F1
#
_entry.id   AF-A0A7J7Q6L0-F1
#
_cell.length_a   1.000
_cell.length_b   1.000
_cell.length_c   1.000
_cell.angle_alpha   90.00
_cell.angle_beta   90.00
_cell.angle_gamma   90.00
#
_symmetry.space_group_name_H-M   'P 1'
#
loop_
_entity.id
_entity.type
_entity.pdbx_description
1 polymer ?
#
loop_
_entity_poly.entity_id
_entity_poly.type
_entity_poly.pdbx_seq_one_letter_code
_entity_poly.pdbx_strand_id
1 'polypeptide(L)'
;MLFVCCFFYLPSVVRYGLSMFVCVKLDDPQALPYPWAAAAPGSFFLLDLNEECWAPGGWHRVWALAYGVPLLVLLCGVLPLGLAGVIWANRRHLHAPWFRRRYGWVVRVYRPERAAWEAVVVCQTIMMCMCAVFGMALGVYHQTLLMAAVCAGFAVLLMVFEPHEHRQLQHLLVYAFGALFIMLMGALSFLTSFNDIEPPYEYSITMGAVVLIANLMYIAWAGYVLKQAVEVQWPAHRIMSKVLQLLSKVAPVRLARSLASHRQ
;
A
#
# COMPACT_ATOMS: atom_id res chain seq x y z
N MET A 1 8.28 4.88 -16.94
CA MET A 1 8.23 3.52 -16.37
C MET A 1 8.98 3.42 -15.06
N LEU A 2 10.25 3.84 -14.98
CA LEU A 2 11.05 3.76 -13.74
C LEU A 2 10.34 4.33 -12.50
N PHE A 3 9.71 5.51 -12.61
CA PHE A 3 8.95 6.10 -11.51
C PHE A 3 7.75 5.24 -11.04
N VAL A 4 7.03 4.59 -11.97
CA VAL A 4 5.89 3.71 -11.61
C VAL A 4 6.39 2.45 -10.91
N CYS A 5 7.52 1.88 -11.37
CA CYS A 5 8.16 0.75 -10.71
C CYS A 5 8.59 1.13 -9.29
N CYS A 6 9.19 2.30 -9.09
CA CYS A 6 9.55 2.78 -7.75
C CYS A 6 8.36 2.86 -6.79
N PHE A 7 7.18 3.29 -7.26
CA PHE A 7 5.96 3.34 -6.43
C PHE A 7 5.45 1.95 -6.08
N PHE A 8 5.47 1.03 -7.04
CA PHE A 8 5.02 -0.35 -6.81
C PHE A 8 5.90 -1.07 -5.77
N TYR A 9 7.22 -0.88 -5.84
CA TYR A 9 8.16 -1.48 -4.90
C TYR A 9 8.40 -0.62 -3.65
N LEU A 10 7.78 0.56 -3.54
CA LEU A 10 8.00 1.48 -2.43
C LEU A 10 7.84 0.83 -1.05
N PRO A 11 6.77 0.06 -0.76
CA PRO A 11 6.62 -0.57 0.55
C PRO A 11 7.78 -1.51 0.88
N SER A 12 8.23 -2.30 -0.11
CA SER A 12 9.32 -3.26 0.07
C SER A 12 10.67 -2.56 0.29
N VAL A 13 10.97 -1.53 -0.52
CA VAL A 13 12.24 -0.80 -0.41
C VAL A 13 12.29 0.02 0.88
N VAL A 14 11.18 0.66 1.28
CA VAL A 14 11.09 1.38 2.56
C VAL A 14 11.28 0.41 3.72
N ARG A 15 10.62 -0.76 3.71
CA ARG A 15 10.82 -1.77 4.76
C ARG A 15 12.28 -2.22 4.86
N TYR A 16 12.90 -2.55 3.73
CA TYR A 16 14.31 -2.93 3.70
C TYR A 16 15.22 -1.83 4.24
N GLY A 17 14.99 -0.57 3.81
CA GLY A 17 15.74 0.59 4.29
C GLY A 17 15.55 0.86 5.78
N LEU A 18 14.34 0.66 6.32
CA LEU A 18 14.07 0.78 7.76
C LEU A 18 14.68 -0.38 8.56
N SER A 19 14.68 -1.60 8.02
CA SER A 19 15.25 -2.79 8.66
C SER A 19 16.76 -2.66 8.89
N MET A 20 17.47 -1.81 8.13
CA MET A 20 18.87 -1.45 8.36
C MET A 20 19.12 -0.77 9.71
N PHE A 21 18.07 -0.35 10.42
CA PHE A 21 18.16 0.29 11.73
C PHE A 21 17.54 -0.55 12.85
N VAL A 22 17.04 -1.75 12.53
CA VAL A 22 16.44 -2.65 13.51
C VAL A 22 17.47 -3.64 14.01
N CYS A 23 17.55 -3.72 15.34
CA CYS A 23 18.40 -4.67 16.03
C CYS A 23 17.58 -5.47 17.02
N VAL A 24 17.90 -6.75 17.13
CA VAL A 24 17.24 -7.71 18.02
C VAL A 24 18.23 -8.13 19.09
N LYS A 25 17.76 -8.23 20.33
CA LYS A 25 18.53 -8.84 21.41
C LYS A 25 18.34 -10.35 21.32
N LEU A 26 19.41 -11.11 21.13
CA LEU A 26 19.33 -12.58 21.13
C LEU A 26 19.33 -13.11 22.56
N ASP A 27 20.40 -12.84 23.30
CA ASP A 27 20.52 -13.28 24.67
C ASP A 27 20.51 -12.09 25.64
N ASP A 28 19.69 -12.22 26.68
CA ASP A 28 19.74 -11.35 27.84
C ASP A 28 20.53 -12.08 28.94
N PRO A 29 21.73 -11.60 29.31
CA PRO A 29 22.54 -12.24 30.36
C PRO A 29 21.86 -12.21 31.74
N GLN A 30 20.76 -11.46 31.90
CA GLN A 30 19.95 -11.41 33.10
C GLN A 30 18.69 -12.29 33.02
N ALA A 31 18.44 -12.96 31.89
CA ALA A 31 17.29 -13.86 31.76
C ALA A 31 17.45 -15.11 32.65
N LEU A 32 16.53 -15.25 33.60
CA LEU A 32 16.38 -16.45 34.43
C LEU A 32 15.59 -17.52 33.65
N PRO A 33 15.82 -18.83 33.89
CA PRO A 33 16.61 -19.41 34.98
C PRO A 33 18.06 -19.81 34.63
N TYR A 34 18.52 -19.61 33.39
CA TYR A 34 19.85 -20.06 32.92
C TYR A 34 20.72 -18.92 32.37
N PRO A 35 21.14 -17.95 33.20
CA PRO A 35 21.96 -16.81 32.74
C PRO A 35 23.32 -17.24 32.16
N TRP A 36 23.83 -18.43 32.54
CA TRP A 36 25.06 -19.02 32.02
C TRP A 36 24.92 -19.61 30.60
N ALA A 37 23.70 -19.73 30.07
CA ALA A 37 23.44 -20.25 28.73
C ALA A 37 23.43 -19.16 27.65
N ALA A 38 23.63 -17.88 28.01
CA ALA A 38 23.80 -16.80 27.06
C ALA A 38 25.07 -17.02 26.22
N ALA A 39 24.90 -17.36 24.95
CA ALA A 39 25.99 -17.64 24.01
C ALA A 39 26.40 -16.41 23.21
N ALA A 40 25.48 -15.46 23.01
CA ALA A 40 25.66 -14.23 22.26
C ALA A 40 24.95 -13.06 22.97
N PRO A 41 25.49 -12.56 24.10
CA PRO A 41 24.93 -11.40 24.80
C PRO A 41 25.13 -10.14 23.94
N GLY A 42 24.04 -9.43 23.64
CA GLY A 42 24.10 -8.19 22.85
C GLY A 42 22.90 -7.97 21.95
N SER A 43 22.96 -6.88 21.18
CA SER A 43 22.01 -6.62 20.10
C SER A 43 22.67 -6.87 18.76
N PHE A 44 21.98 -7.61 17.90
CA PHE A 44 22.49 -8.02 16.60
C PHE A 44 21.61 -7.46 15.50
N PHE A 45 22.22 -7.27 14.33
CA PHE A 45 21.55 -6.74 13.17
C PHE A 45 20.49 -7.73 12.66
N LEU A 46 19.23 -7.27 12.50
CA LEU A 46 18.12 -8.16 12.15
C LEU A 46 18.31 -8.92 10.82
N LEU A 47 18.92 -8.28 9.82
CA LEU A 47 19.12 -8.90 8.50
C LEU A 47 20.35 -9.82 8.44
N ASP A 48 21.30 -9.66 9.37
CA ASP A 48 22.48 -10.50 9.48
C ASP A 48 22.90 -10.63 10.95
N LEU A 49 22.52 -11.75 11.56
CA LEU A 49 22.76 -12.02 12.98
C LEU A 49 24.24 -12.26 13.32
N ASN A 50 25.14 -12.32 12.32
CA ASN A 50 26.58 -12.41 12.57
C ASN A 50 27.21 -11.05 12.91
N GLU A 51 26.51 -9.95 12.66
CA GLU A 51 27.01 -8.59 12.89
C GLU A 51 26.38 -7.98 14.14
N GLU A 52 27.23 -7.56 15.07
CA GLU A 52 26.78 -6.84 16.27
C GLU A 52 26.32 -5.42 15.90
N CYS A 53 25.21 -5.01 16.49
CA CYS A 53 24.57 -3.75 16.18
C CYS A 53 25.35 -2.56 16.75
N TRP A 54 25.79 -1.66 15.85
CA TRP A 54 26.50 -0.41 16.17
C TRP A 54 27.90 -0.59 16.79
N ALA A 55 28.47 -1.79 16.69
CA ALA A 55 29.83 -2.05 17.15
C ALA A 55 30.83 -1.05 16.52
N PRO A 56 31.81 -0.53 17.30
CA PRO A 56 32.86 0.32 16.77
C PRO A 56 33.68 -0.44 15.71
N GLY A 57 33.69 0.05 14.47
CA GLY A 57 34.35 -0.63 13.35
C GLY A 57 33.55 -1.77 12.70
N GLY A 58 32.32 -2.04 13.17
CA GLY A 58 31.43 -3.04 12.57
C GLY A 58 30.83 -2.56 11.25
N TRP A 59 30.54 -3.52 10.35
CA TRP A 59 29.99 -3.21 9.03
C TRP A 59 28.58 -2.65 9.12
N HIS A 60 27.75 -3.16 10.04
CA HIS A 60 26.38 -2.69 10.23
C HIS A 60 26.28 -1.16 10.35
N ARG A 61 27.15 -0.53 11.16
CA ARG A 61 27.17 0.93 11.34
C ARG A 61 27.47 1.65 10.02
N VAL A 62 28.39 1.13 9.21
CA VAL A 62 28.74 1.70 7.91
C VAL A 62 27.57 1.59 6.95
N TRP A 63 26.96 0.41 6.81
CA TRP A 63 25.82 0.21 5.91
C TRP A 63 24.60 1.03 6.31
N ALA A 64 24.27 1.05 7.61
CA ALA A 64 23.15 1.84 8.13
C ALA A 64 23.34 3.34 7.85
N LEU A 65 24.54 3.90 8.05
CA LEU A 65 24.80 5.32 7.84
C LEU A 65 25.02 5.70 6.37
N ALA A 66 25.76 4.88 5.61
CA ALA A 66 26.12 5.20 4.22
C ALA A 66 25.00 4.86 3.22
N TYR A 67 24.21 3.81 3.49
CA TYR A 67 23.12 3.40 2.60
C TYR A 67 21.75 3.60 3.23
N GLY A 68 21.57 3.20 4.49
CA GLY A 68 20.29 3.32 5.19
C GLY A 68 19.82 4.78 5.28
N VAL A 69 20.66 5.69 5.76
CA VAL A 69 20.28 7.11 5.96
C VAL A 69 19.93 7.79 4.63
N PRO A 70 20.77 7.76 3.58
CA PRO A 70 20.41 8.39 2.30
C PRO A 70 19.15 7.78 1.67
N LEU A 71 18.97 6.46 1.79
CA LEU A 71 17.77 5.79 1.27
C LEU A 71 16.51 6.25 2.00
N LEU A 72 16.55 6.37 3.33
CA LEU A 72 15.42 6.88 4.11
C LEU A 72 15.15 8.35 3.84
N VAL A 73 16.18 9.19 3.72
CA VAL A 73 16.00 10.61 3.37
C VAL A 73 15.34 10.74 1.99
N LEU A 74 15.78 9.94 1.02
CA LEU A 74 15.22 9.95 -0.32
C LEU A 74 13.76 9.48 -0.34
N LEU A 75 13.46 8.34 0.31
CA LEU A 75 12.12 7.73 0.23
C LEU A 75 11.11 8.36 1.18
N CYS A 76 11.52 8.70 2.40
CA CYS A 76 10.61 9.24 3.42
C CYS A 76 10.50 10.77 3.37
N GLY A 77 11.53 11.46 2.88
CA GLY A 77 11.54 12.92 2.78
C GLY A 77 11.35 13.40 1.34
N VAL A 78 12.34 13.15 0.48
CA VAL A 78 12.39 13.73 -0.87
C VAL A 78 11.22 13.27 -1.74
N LEU A 79 10.82 12.00 -1.66
CA LEU A 79 9.72 11.47 -2.48
C LEU A 79 8.37 12.14 -2.17
N PRO A 80 7.83 12.14 -0.93
CA PRO A 80 6.54 12.80 -0.66
C PRO A 80 6.61 14.31 -0.85
N LEU A 81 7.70 14.98 -0.44
CA LEU A 81 7.86 16.42 -0.63
C LEU A 81 8.01 16.80 -2.10
N GLY A 82 8.72 15.97 -2.88
CA GLY A 82 8.88 16.16 -4.32
C GLY A 82 7.57 16.01 -5.07
N LEU A 83 6.75 15.01 -4.72
CA LEU A 83 5.39 14.87 -5.26
C LEU A 83 4.52 16.08 -4.95
N ALA A 84 4.46 16.46 -3.66
CA ALA A 84 3.68 17.60 -3.22
C ALA A 84 4.15 18.90 -3.91
N GLY A 85 5.46 19.12 -4.01
CA GLY A 85 6.07 20.27 -4.66
C GLY A 85 5.79 20.34 -6.16
N VAL A 86 5.91 19.23 -6.90
CA VAL A 86 5.62 19.17 -8.34
C VAL A 86 4.14 19.49 -8.59
N ILE A 87 3.23 18.93 -7.79
CA ILE A 87 1.79 19.14 -7.94
C ILE A 87 1.43 20.58 -7.56
N TRP A 88 2.00 21.11 -6.48
CA TRP A 88 1.78 22.47 -6.03
C TRP A 88 2.23 23.50 -7.07
N ALA A 89 3.44 23.33 -7.62
CA ALA A 89 3.98 24.21 -8.66
C ALA A 89 3.12 24.20 -9.94
N ASN A 90 2.53 23.06 -10.27
CA ASN A 90 1.73 22.87 -11.48
C ASN A 90 0.21 22.90 -11.25
N ARG A 91 -0.26 23.37 -10.08
CA ARG A 91 -1.68 23.34 -9.69
C ARG A 91 -2.64 24.00 -10.69
N ARG A 92 -2.17 25.00 -11.45
CA ARG A 92 -2.96 25.70 -12.49
C ARG A 92 -2.98 24.97 -13.84
N HIS A 93 -2.09 24.01 -14.05
CA HIS A 93 -1.87 23.31 -15.31
C HIS A 93 -2.10 21.80 -15.22
N LEU A 94 -2.79 21.33 -14.17
CA LEU A 94 -3.05 19.89 -13.93
C LEU A 94 -3.77 19.22 -15.11
N HIS A 95 -4.59 19.97 -15.85
CA HIS A 95 -5.32 19.48 -17.01
C HIS A 95 -4.54 19.57 -18.33
N ALA A 96 -3.35 20.18 -18.34
CA ALA A 96 -2.57 20.35 -19.55
C ALA A 96 -2.15 18.97 -20.14
N PRO A 97 -2.21 18.78 -21.46
CA PRO A 97 -1.90 17.49 -22.09
C PRO A 97 -0.48 16.99 -21.78
N TRP A 98 0.49 17.91 -21.70
CA TRP A 98 1.89 17.58 -21.38
C TRP A 98 2.02 17.05 -19.94
N PHE A 99 1.32 17.65 -18.99
CA PHE A 99 1.33 17.24 -17.58
C PHE A 99 0.63 15.90 -17.40
N ARG A 100 -0.56 15.73 -18.00
CA ARG A 100 -1.30 14.46 -17.96
C ARG A 100 -0.55 13.32 -18.63
N ARG A 101 0.24 13.57 -19.68
CA ARG A 101 1.04 12.52 -20.31
C ARG A 101 2.14 11.97 -19.39
N ARG A 102 2.70 12.82 -18.51
CA ARG A 102 3.82 12.45 -17.64
C ARG A 102 3.41 12.05 -16.22
N TYR A 103 2.46 12.78 -15.64
CA TYR A 103 1.99 12.64 -14.26
C TYR A 103 0.51 12.27 -14.16
N GLY A 104 -0.15 11.96 -15.28
CA GLY A 104 -1.58 11.65 -15.28
C GLY A 104 -1.94 10.46 -14.41
N TRP A 105 -1.05 9.48 -14.25
CA TRP A 105 -1.31 8.35 -13.35
C TRP A 105 -1.39 8.77 -11.87
N VAL A 106 -0.69 9.85 -11.46
CA VAL A 106 -0.73 10.41 -10.10
C VAL A 106 -2.03 11.17 -9.88
N VAL A 107 -2.39 12.06 -10.81
CA VAL A 107 -3.43 13.07 -10.55
C VAL A 107 -4.82 12.62 -11.02
N ARG A 108 -4.92 11.68 -11.97
CA ARG A 108 -6.19 11.31 -12.62
C ARG A 108 -7.23 10.70 -11.67
N VAL A 109 -6.81 10.12 -10.57
CA VAL A 109 -7.71 9.42 -9.64
C VAL A 109 -8.35 10.39 -8.63
N TYR A 110 -7.73 11.55 -8.43
CA TYR A 110 -8.09 12.52 -7.40
C TYR A 110 -8.85 13.71 -7.97
N ARG A 111 -9.69 14.33 -7.13
CA ARG A 111 -10.31 15.63 -7.41
C ARG A 111 -9.20 16.68 -7.60
N PRO A 112 -9.37 17.65 -8.51
CA PRO A 112 -8.32 18.64 -8.82
C PRO A 112 -7.91 19.48 -7.59
N GLU A 113 -8.84 19.76 -6.68
CA GLU A 113 -8.59 20.47 -5.42
C GLU A 113 -7.69 19.69 -4.45
N ARG A 114 -7.67 18.36 -4.58
CA ARG A 114 -6.93 17.42 -3.73
C ARG A 114 -5.87 16.64 -4.53
N ALA A 115 -5.39 17.20 -5.64
CA ALA A 115 -4.42 16.53 -6.51
C ALA A 115 -3.14 16.08 -5.80
N ALA A 116 -2.73 16.75 -4.71
CA ALA A 116 -1.56 16.39 -3.92
C ALA A 116 -1.76 15.19 -2.98
N TRP A 117 -2.94 14.56 -3.00
CA TRP A 117 -3.27 13.45 -2.10
C TRP A 117 -2.36 12.23 -2.27
N GLU A 118 -1.76 12.03 -3.45
CA GLU A 118 -0.77 10.96 -3.63
C GLU A 118 0.40 11.07 -2.63
N ALA A 119 0.82 12.29 -2.27
CA ALA A 119 1.86 12.47 -1.26
C ALA A 119 1.40 11.98 0.13
N VAL A 120 0.12 12.15 0.46
CA VAL A 120 -0.50 11.63 1.69
C VAL A 120 -0.53 10.10 1.67
N VAL A 121 -0.85 9.48 0.53
CA VAL A 121 -0.82 8.01 0.35
C VAL A 121 0.60 7.44 0.47
N VAL A 122 1.61 8.16 -0.01
CA VAL A 122 3.02 7.81 0.19
C VAL A 122 3.39 7.88 1.66
N CYS A 123 3.07 8.98 2.35
CA CYS A 123 3.29 9.11 3.80
C CYS A 123 2.59 8.00 4.60
N GLN A 124 1.37 7.63 4.19
CA GLN A 124 0.63 6.52 4.76
C GLN A 124 1.39 5.21 4.66
N THR A 125 1.87 4.90 3.46
CA THR A 125 2.61 3.67 3.20
C THR A 125 3.90 3.63 4.04
N ILE A 126 4.60 4.75 4.14
CA ILE A 126 5.80 4.88 4.99
C ILE A 126 5.44 4.64 6.45
N MET A 127 4.38 5.25 6.98
CA MET A 127 3.97 5.10 8.38
C MET A 127 3.59 3.65 8.71
N MET A 128 2.88 2.97 7.81
CA MET A 128 2.61 1.53 7.95
C MET A 128 3.89 0.69 7.92
N CYS A 129 4.85 1.02 7.06
CA CYS A 129 6.13 0.33 7.02
C CYS A 129 6.93 0.55 8.31
N MET A 130 6.91 1.76 8.87
CA MET A 130 7.53 2.06 10.16
C MET A 130 6.88 1.24 11.29
N CYS A 131 5.55 1.19 11.37
CA CYS A 131 4.86 0.35 12.36
C CYS A 131 5.20 -1.13 12.19
N ALA A 132 5.29 -1.64 10.96
CA ALA A 132 5.63 -3.04 10.70
C ALA A 132 7.07 -3.39 11.08
N VAL A 133 8.02 -2.48 10.84
CA VAL A 133 9.45 -2.73 11.05
C VAL A 133 9.85 -2.46 12.50
N PHE A 134 9.53 -1.29 13.04
CA PHE A 134 9.87 -0.95 14.43
C PHE A 134 8.92 -1.56 15.46
N GLY A 135 7.72 -1.97 15.05
CA GLY A 135 6.78 -2.67 15.92
C GLY A 135 7.35 -3.95 16.51
N MET A 136 8.26 -4.62 15.81
CA MET A 136 8.94 -5.82 16.31
C MET A 136 9.68 -5.56 17.63
N ALA A 137 10.21 -4.36 17.84
CA ALA A 137 10.89 -3.99 19.09
C ALA A 137 9.92 -3.60 20.23
N LEU A 138 8.68 -3.22 19.92
CA LEU A 138 7.67 -2.76 20.88
C LEU A 138 6.77 -3.90 21.41
N GLY A 139 6.93 -5.11 20.84
CA GLY A 139 6.05 -6.24 21.09
C GLY A 139 4.76 -6.18 20.26
N VAL A 140 4.19 -7.36 20.02
CA VAL A 140 3.09 -7.57 19.07
C VAL A 140 1.85 -6.73 19.43
N TYR A 141 1.56 -6.56 20.72
CA TYR A 141 0.43 -5.75 21.16
C TYR A 141 0.55 -4.28 20.77
N HIS A 142 1.64 -3.61 21.16
CA HIS A 142 1.86 -2.20 20.84
C HIS A 142 1.98 -1.98 19.34
N GLN A 143 2.62 -2.91 18.62
CA GLN A 143 2.68 -2.89 17.16
C GLN A 143 1.28 -2.91 16.53
N THR A 144 0.41 -3.82 16.99
CA THR A 144 -0.94 -3.98 16.45
C THR A 144 -1.80 -2.76 16.77
N LEU A 145 -1.68 -2.21 17.98
CA LEU A 145 -2.37 -0.99 18.39
C LEU A 145 -1.94 0.22 17.56
N LEU A 146 -0.64 0.42 17.35
CA LEU A 146 -0.11 1.50 16.49
C LEU A 146 -0.60 1.35 15.06
N MET A 147 -0.56 0.14 14.49
CA MET A 147 -1.07 -0.11 13.15
C MET A 147 -2.57 0.20 13.05
N ALA A 148 -3.36 -0.17 14.07
CA ALA A 148 -4.78 0.13 14.13
C ALA A 148 -5.03 1.65 14.19
N ALA A 149 -4.26 2.38 14.99
CA ALA A 149 -4.33 3.85 15.07
C ALA A 149 -4.01 4.51 13.72
N VAL A 150 -2.98 4.03 13.02
CA VAL A 150 -2.62 4.49 11.67
C VAL A 150 -3.78 4.24 10.70
N CYS A 151 -4.34 3.04 10.67
CA CYS A 151 -5.45 2.68 9.79
C CYS A 151 -6.70 3.52 10.07
N ALA A 152 -7.06 3.70 11.34
CA ALA A 152 -8.18 4.55 11.75
C ALA A 152 -7.95 6.02 11.37
N GLY A 153 -6.76 6.56 11.61
CA GLY A 153 -6.39 7.92 11.21
C GLY A 153 -6.56 8.14 9.70
N PHE A 154 -6.07 7.21 8.88
CA PHE A 154 -6.25 7.30 7.42
C PHE A 154 -7.70 7.10 6.97
N ALA A 155 -8.48 6.24 7.64
CA ALA A 155 -9.91 6.13 7.38
C ALA A 155 -10.63 7.46 7.61
N VAL A 156 -10.34 8.14 8.73
CA VAL A 156 -10.88 9.47 9.05
C VAL A 156 -10.45 10.51 8.02
N LEU A 157 -9.16 10.53 7.65
CA LEU A 157 -8.67 11.44 6.61
C LEU A 157 -9.40 11.21 5.28
N LEU A 158 -9.63 9.97 4.88
CA LEU A 158 -10.40 9.67 3.68
C LEU A 158 -11.84 10.18 3.81
N MET A 159 -12.53 9.91 4.92
CA MET A 159 -13.90 10.37 5.16
C MET A 159 -14.02 11.90 5.14
N VAL A 160 -13.07 12.63 5.72
CA VAL A 160 -13.10 14.10 5.83
C VAL A 160 -12.77 14.78 4.50
N PHE A 161 -11.74 14.31 3.80
CA PHE A 161 -11.23 15.01 2.63
C PHE A 161 -11.83 14.56 1.31
N GLU A 162 -12.40 13.34 1.25
CA GLU A 162 -12.95 12.72 0.05
C GLU A 162 -12.13 13.00 -1.23
N PRO A 163 -10.85 12.61 -1.25
CA PRO A 163 -9.92 13.04 -2.29
C PRO A 163 -10.21 12.42 -3.67
N HIS A 164 -10.89 11.28 -3.74
CA HIS A 164 -11.14 10.56 -4.98
C HIS A 164 -12.30 11.15 -5.77
N GLU A 165 -12.16 11.24 -7.09
CA GLU A 165 -13.22 11.74 -7.96
C GLU A 165 -14.43 10.78 -7.99
N HIS A 166 -14.15 9.47 -8.03
CA HIS A 166 -15.17 8.43 -8.10
C HIS A 166 -15.61 8.00 -6.69
N ARG A 167 -16.89 8.19 -6.35
CA ARG A 167 -17.46 7.79 -5.05
C ARG A 167 -17.27 6.31 -4.73
N GLN A 168 -17.41 5.43 -5.72
CA GLN A 168 -17.22 3.99 -5.52
C GLN A 168 -15.80 3.66 -5.04
N LEU A 169 -14.78 4.30 -5.61
CA LEU A 169 -13.38 4.12 -5.19
C LEU A 169 -13.14 4.69 -3.79
N GLN A 170 -13.74 5.83 -3.47
CA GLN A 170 -13.69 6.42 -2.14
C GLN A 170 -14.26 5.47 -1.07
N HIS A 171 -15.47 4.93 -1.30
CA HIS A 171 -16.08 3.97 -0.37
C HIS A 171 -15.28 2.67 -0.28
N LEU A 172 -14.75 2.18 -1.39
CA LEU A 172 -13.89 0.99 -1.41
C LEU A 172 -12.71 1.15 -0.45
N LEU A 173 -12.00 2.27 -0.52
CA LEU A 173 -10.84 2.54 0.33
C LEU A 173 -11.23 2.72 1.80
N VAL A 174 -12.30 3.45 2.09
CA VAL A 174 -12.80 3.63 3.47
C VAL A 174 -13.18 2.28 4.09
N TYR A 175 -13.89 1.42 3.33
CA TYR A 175 -14.26 0.08 3.80
C TYR A 175 -13.05 -0.84 3.94
N ALA A 176 -12.02 -0.69 3.10
CA ALA A 176 -10.77 -1.42 3.24
C ALA A 176 -10.10 -1.10 4.59
N PHE A 177 -10.00 0.19 4.95
CA PHE A 177 -9.46 0.60 6.24
C PHE A 177 -10.33 0.17 7.41
N GLY A 178 -11.65 0.20 7.27
CA GLY A 178 -12.59 -0.31 8.27
C GLY A 178 -12.42 -1.81 8.52
N ALA A 179 -12.36 -2.62 7.46
CA ALA A 179 -12.15 -4.06 7.55
C ALA A 179 -10.79 -4.40 8.19
N LEU A 180 -9.73 -3.70 7.78
CA LEU A 180 -8.40 -3.85 8.36
C LEU A 180 -8.38 -3.46 9.85
N PHE A 181 -9.08 -2.40 10.24
CA PHE A 181 -9.21 -1.99 11.64
C PHE A 181 -9.92 -3.06 12.48
N ILE A 182 -11.05 -3.59 12.00
CA ILE A 182 -11.77 -4.69 12.68
C ILE A 182 -10.88 -5.92 12.83
N MET A 183 -10.12 -6.27 11.79
CA MET A 183 -9.17 -7.37 11.83
C MET A 183 -8.08 -7.14 12.89
N LEU A 184 -7.48 -5.95 12.96
CA LEU A 184 -6.45 -5.63 13.93
C LEU A 184 -6.99 -5.64 15.37
N MET A 185 -8.20 -5.12 15.59
CA MET A 185 -8.87 -5.20 16.90
C MET A 185 -9.21 -6.64 17.28
N GLY A 186 -9.61 -7.46 16.31
CA GLY A 186 -9.80 -8.90 16.52
C GLY A 186 -8.50 -9.62 16.85
N ALA A 187 -7.42 -9.33 16.14
CA ALA A 187 -6.11 -9.89 16.42
C ALA A 187 -5.64 -9.54 17.85
N LEU A 188 -5.88 -8.31 18.32
CA LEU A 188 -5.60 -7.89 19.70
C LEU A 188 -6.32 -8.76 20.74
N SER A 189 -7.53 -9.23 20.45
CA SER A 189 -8.29 -10.06 21.40
C SER A 189 -7.73 -11.47 21.60
N PHE A 190 -6.88 -11.94 20.66
CA PHE A 190 -6.20 -13.23 20.76
C PHE A 190 -4.82 -13.14 21.44
N LEU A 191 -4.32 -11.93 21.70
CA LEU A 191 -3.03 -11.73 22.36
C LEU A 191 -3.15 -11.94 23.87
N THR A 192 -2.47 -12.97 24.38
CA THR A 192 -2.46 -13.34 25.80
C THR A 192 -1.48 -12.51 26.66
N SER A 193 -0.67 -11.64 26.04
CA SER A 193 0.46 -10.94 26.68
C SER A 193 0.13 -10.04 27.87
N PHE A 194 -1.14 -9.70 28.13
CA PHE A 194 -1.50 -8.73 29.19
C PHE A 194 -2.06 -9.34 30.47
N ASN A 195 -2.47 -10.61 30.47
CA ASN A 195 -3.09 -11.22 31.66
C ASN A 195 -2.87 -12.73 31.80
N ASP A 196 -2.16 -13.41 30.88
CA ASP A 196 -2.05 -14.88 30.82
C ASP A 196 -3.40 -15.62 30.79
N ILE A 197 -4.49 -14.89 30.59
CA ILE A 197 -5.84 -15.43 30.45
C ILE A 197 -6.03 -15.75 28.98
N GLU A 198 -5.97 -17.03 28.65
CA GLU A 198 -6.36 -17.51 27.33
C GLU A 198 -7.86 -17.24 27.11
N PRO A 199 -8.25 -16.68 25.95
CA PRO A 199 -9.64 -16.48 25.64
C PRO A 199 -10.37 -17.84 25.60
N PRO A 200 -11.57 -17.96 26.19
CA PRO A 200 -12.38 -19.17 26.11
C PRO A 200 -12.57 -19.62 24.65
N TYR A 201 -12.69 -20.93 24.44
CA TYR A 201 -12.90 -21.53 23.12
C TYR A 201 -14.08 -20.89 22.36
N GLU A 202 -15.20 -20.68 23.05
CA GLU A 202 -16.41 -20.07 22.48
C GLU A 202 -16.17 -18.62 21.99
N TYR A 203 -15.40 -17.84 22.76
CA TYR A 203 -15.03 -16.48 22.38
C TYR A 203 -14.16 -16.48 21.12
N SER A 204 -13.16 -17.36 21.09
CA SER A 204 -12.21 -17.47 19.99
C SER A 204 -12.89 -17.81 18.66
N ILE A 205 -13.85 -18.74 18.68
CA ILE A 205 -14.65 -19.08 17.49
C ILE A 205 -15.51 -17.88 17.07
N THR A 206 -16.21 -17.27 18.02
CA THR A 206 -17.13 -16.17 17.72
C THR A 206 -16.39 -14.99 17.11
N MET A 207 -15.27 -14.57 17.72
CA MET A 207 -14.48 -13.45 17.22
C MET A 207 -13.79 -13.77 15.90
N GLY A 208 -13.28 -15.01 15.75
CA GLY A 208 -12.73 -15.49 14.48
C GLY A 208 -13.76 -15.45 13.35
N ALA A 209 -14.99 -15.90 13.61
CA ALA A 209 -16.10 -15.85 12.65
C ALA A 209 -16.46 -14.41 12.28
N VAL A 210 -16.54 -13.49 13.25
CA VAL A 210 -16.82 -12.06 13.00
C VAL A 210 -15.75 -11.45 12.08
N VAL A 211 -14.46 -11.66 12.38
CA VAL A 211 -13.35 -11.14 11.56
C VAL A 211 -13.39 -11.74 10.15
N LEU A 212 -13.62 -13.05 10.03
CA LEU A 212 -13.70 -13.74 8.75
C LEU A 212 -14.85 -13.21 7.90
N ILE A 213 -16.06 -13.12 8.47
CA ILE A 213 -17.25 -12.63 7.78
C ILE A 213 -17.06 -11.17 7.34
N ALA A 214 -16.52 -10.31 8.20
CA ALA A 214 -16.22 -8.92 7.85
C ALA A 214 -15.30 -8.80 6.63
N ASN A 215 -14.22 -9.60 6.59
CA ASN A 215 -13.29 -9.59 5.46
C ASN A 215 -13.90 -10.19 4.18
N LEU A 216 -14.66 -11.28 4.29
CA LEU A 216 -15.35 -11.88 3.14
C LEU A 216 -16.40 -10.93 2.55
N MET A 217 -17.16 -10.22 3.40
CA MET A 217 -18.11 -9.20 2.95
C MET A 217 -17.39 -8.07 2.21
N TYR A 218 -16.27 -7.57 2.74
CA TYR A 218 -15.47 -6.56 2.06
C TYR A 218 -14.94 -7.04 0.70
N ILE A 219 -14.38 -8.26 0.63
CA ILE A 219 -13.86 -8.84 -0.61
C ILE A 219 -14.98 -9.02 -1.64
N ALA A 220 -16.14 -9.54 -1.23
CA ALA A 220 -17.29 -9.72 -2.11
C ALA A 220 -17.81 -8.37 -2.65
N TRP A 221 -17.92 -7.36 -1.79
CA TRP A 221 -18.29 -6.00 -2.18
C TRP A 221 -17.27 -5.39 -3.15
N ALA A 222 -15.98 -5.49 -2.84
CA ALA A 222 -14.90 -5.01 -3.69
C ALA A 222 -14.92 -5.67 -5.07
N GLY A 223 -15.14 -6.99 -5.12
CA GLY A 223 -15.29 -7.76 -6.35
C GLY A 223 -16.51 -7.33 -7.17
N TYR A 224 -17.64 -7.06 -6.51
CA TYR A 224 -18.85 -6.54 -7.17
C TYR A 224 -18.61 -5.16 -7.79
N VAL A 225 -18.02 -4.22 -7.04
CA VAL A 225 -17.69 -2.88 -7.52
C VAL A 225 -16.70 -2.96 -8.69
N LEU A 226 -15.68 -3.82 -8.59
CA LEU A 226 -14.71 -4.01 -9.67
C LEU A 226 -15.37 -4.60 -10.92
N LYS A 227 -16.25 -5.59 -10.77
CA LYS A 227 -17.02 -6.16 -11.87
C LYS A 227 -17.85 -5.09 -12.57
N GLN A 228 -18.58 -4.26 -11.83
CA GLN A 228 -19.34 -3.15 -12.41
C GLN A 228 -18.43 -2.16 -13.14
N ALA A 229 -17.30 -1.78 -12.54
CA ALA A 229 -16.35 -0.86 -13.17
C ALA A 229 -15.78 -1.44 -14.47
N VAL A 230 -15.46 -2.74 -14.48
CA VAL A 230 -14.97 -3.46 -15.65
C VAL A 230 -16.06 -3.57 -16.71
N GLU A 231 -17.29 -3.99 -16.38
CA GLU A 231 -18.40 -4.12 -17.33
C GLU A 231 -18.79 -2.78 -17.96
N VAL A 232 -18.78 -1.70 -17.17
CA VAL A 232 -19.02 -0.34 -17.67
C VAL A 232 -17.88 0.18 -18.55
N GLN A 233 -16.62 -0.18 -18.24
CA GLN A 233 -15.45 0.19 -19.05
C GLN A 233 -15.13 -0.82 -20.17
N TRP A 234 -15.80 -1.97 -20.21
CA TRP A 234 -15.52 -3.04 -21.16
C TRP A 234 -15.88 -2.50 -22.56
N PRO A 235 -15.00 -2.69 -23.54
CA PRO A 235 -14.94 -1.82 -24.72
C PRO A 235 -15.94 -2.26 -25.80
N ALA A 236 -17.23 -2.30 -25.48
CA ALA A 236 -18.26 -2.37 -26.51
C ALA A 236 -18.08 -1.22 -27.52
N HIS A 237 -17.67 -0.03 -27.07
CA HIS A 237 -17.37 1.10 -27.95
C HIS A 237 -16.07 0.95 -28.78
N ARG A 238 -15.03 0.28 -28.26
CA ARG A 238 -13.72 0.14 -28.96
C ARG A 238 -13.73 -1.02 -29.96
N ILE A 239 -14.54 -2.05 -29.71
CA ILE A 239 -14.81 -3.11 -30.69
C ILE A 239 -15.82 -2.62 -31.73
N MET A 240 -16.91 -1.97 -31.33
CA MET A 240 -17.91 -1.45 -32.27
C MET A 240 -17.36 -0.37 -33.19
N SER A 241 -16.46 0.51 -32.74
CA SER A 241 -15.79 1.49 -33.63
C SER A 241 -14.82 0.83 -34.61
N LYS A 242 -14.08 -0.21 -34.20
CA LYS A 242 -13.23 -0.99 -35.12
C LYS A 242 -14.07 -1.80 -36.13
N VAL A 243 -15.19 -2.36 -35.69
CA VAL A 243 -16.14 -3.10 -36.54
C VAL A 243 -16.84 -2.15 -37.51
N LEU A 244 -17.30 -0.97 -37.07
CA LEU A 244 -17.86 0.05 -37.96
C LEU A 244 -16.83 0.55 -38.99
N GLN A 245 -15.58 0.79 -38.57
CA GLN A 245 -14.50 1.19 -39.48
C GLN A 245 -14.14 0.11 -40.50
N LEU A 246 -14.23 -1.17 -40.11
CA LEU A 246 -14.02 -2.29 -41.03
C LEU A 246 -15.22 -2.45 -41.99
N LEU A 247 -16.45 -2.35 -41.49
CA LEU A 247 -17.66 -2.42 -42.29
C LEU A 247 -17.76 -1.26 -43.29
N SER A 248 -17.39 -0.04 -42.89
CA SER A 248 -17.37 1.12 -43.78
C SER A 248 -16.31 1.01 -44.89
N LYS A 249 -15.23 0.26 -44.67
CA LYS A 249 -14.22 -0.04 -45.71
C LYS A 249 -14.65 -1.17 -46.64
N VAL A 250 -15.46 -2.12 -46.17
CA VAL A 250 -15.93 -3.28 -46.95
C VAL A 250 -17.20 -2.97 -47.76
N ALA A 251 -18.07 -2.10 -47.26
CA ALA A 251 -19.31 -1.69 -47.94
C ALA A 251 -19.12 -1.13 -49.37
N PRO A 252 -18.18 -0.20 -49.64
CA PRO A 252 -17.99 0.33 -51.00
C PRO A 252 -17.42 -0.73 -51.98
N VAL A 253 -16.69 -1.72 -51.49
CA VAL A 253 -16.09 -2.78 -52.33
C VAL A 253 -17.14 -3.80 -52.79
N ARG A 254 -18.14 -4.12 -51.95
CA ARG A 254 -19.24 -5.02 -52.36
C ARG A 254 -20.22 -4.37 -53.34
N LEU A 255 -20.52 -3.08 -53.18
CA LEU A 255 -21.39 -2.37 -54.11
C LEU A 255 -20.74 -2.24 -55.51
N ALA A 256 -19.43 -1.98 -55.56
CA ALA A 256 -18.69 -1.90 -56.82
C ALA A 256 -18.64 -3.26 -57.56
N ARG A 257 -18.52 -4.39 -56.85
CA ARG A 257 -18.58 -5.74 -57.45
C ARG A 257 -19.97 -6.12 -57.97
N SER A 258 -21.03 -5.76 -57.24
CA SER A 258 -22.41 -6.05 -57.65
C SER A 258 -22.83 -5.27 -58.90
N LEU A 259 -22.35 -4.04 -59.08
CA LEU A 259 -22.61 -3.25 -60.28
C LEU A 259 -21.79 -3.71 -61.49
N ALA A 260 -20.65 -4.36 -61.27
CA ALA A 260 -19.82 -4.91 -62.35
C ALA A 260 -20.36 -6.24 -62.91
N SER A 261 -21.02 -7.07 -62.09
CA SER A 261 -21.56 -8.37 -62.54
C SER A 261 -22.89 -8.29 -63.30
N HIS A 262 -23.57 -7.14 -63.30
CA HIS A 262 -24.81 -6.92 -64.06
C HIS A 262 -24.59 -6.25 -65.43
N ARG A 263 -23.34 -5.97 -65.80
CA ARG A 263 -22.96 -5.33 -67.08
C ARG A 263 -22.34 -6.28 -68.10
N GLN A 264 -22.28 -7.58 -67.79
CA GLN A 264 -21.94 -8.65 -68.73
C GLN A 264 -23.20 -9.46 -69.02
#